data_AF-A0A958GPB1-F1
#
_entry.id   AF-A0A958GPB1-F1
#
_cell.length_a   1.000
_cell.length_b   1.000
_cell.length_c   1.000
_cell.angle_alpha   90.00
_cell.angle_beta   90.00
_cell.angle_gamma   90.00
#
_symmetry.space_group_name_H-M   'P 1'
#
loop_
_entity.id
_entity.type
_entity.pdbx_description
1 polymer ?
#
loop_
_entity_poly.entity_id
_entity_poly.type
_entity_poly.pdbx_seq_one_letter_code
_entity_poly.pdbx_strand_id
1 'polypeptide(L)'
;MVNYLLQQSAAPVSNDMLRRIHNPPNRFHSQTVEWLDLPPELRLEVFEEQAKTVVTENKSPDLGFRYSVNPYRGCFHACAYCYARPSHQYLDWGSGSD
;
A
#
# COMPACT_ATOMS: atom_id res chain seq x y z
N MET A 1 -23.76 -28.37 2.31
CA MET A 1 -24.44 -27.08 2.52
C MET A 1 -24.18 -26.67 3.95
N VAL A 2 -23.27 -25.71 4.17
CA VAL A 2 -23.05 -25.12 5.49
C VAL A 2 -23.22 -23.62 5.30
N ASN A 3 -24.33 -23.08 5.82
CA ASN A 3 -24.66 -21.67 5.76
C ASN A 3 -23.76 -20.89 6.73
N TYR A 4 -22.89 -20.03 6.19
CA TYR A 4 -22.21 -19.00 6.98
C TYR A 4 -23.05 -17.72 6.96
N LEU A 5 -24.04 -17.65 7.85
CA LEU A 5 -24.70 -16.40 8.23
C LEU A 5 -23.93 -15.81 9.42
N LEU A 6 -22.93 -14.98 9.15
CA LEU A 6 -22.41 -14.03 10.12
C LEU A 6 -23.06 -12.68 9.84
N GLN A 7 -24.23 -12.46 10.44
CA GLN A 7 -24.78 -11.13 10.66
C GLN A 7 -23.80 -10.36 11.55
N GLN A 8 -22.99 -9.49 10.96
CA GLN A 8 -22.36 -8.42 11.70
C GLN A 8 -23.43 -7.37 11.99
N SER A 9 -24.11 -7.49 13.14
CA SER A 9 -24.91 -6.43 13.71
C SER A 9 -23.97 -5.35 14.26
N ALA A 10 -23.41 -4.52 13.38
CA ALA A 10 -22.75 -3.29 13.78
C ALA A 10 -23.84 -2.28 14.19
N ALA A 11 -23.75 -1.76 15.43
CA ALA A 11 -24.57 -0.66 15.89
C ALA A 11 -24.47 0.55 14.92
N PRO A 12 -25.52 1.38 14.76
CA PRO A 12 -25.48 2.53 13.88
C PRO A 12 -24.54 3.59 14.47
N VAL A 13 -23.27 3.56 14.08
CA VAL A 13 -22.36 4.67 14.30
C VAL A 13 -22.83 5.79 13.38
N SER A 14 -23.29 6.91 13.93
CA SER A 14 -23.70 8.08 13.14
C SER A 14 -22.49 8.57 12.32
N ASN A 15 -22.51 8.27 11.02
CA ASN A 15 -21.39 8.42 10.08
C ASN A 15 -21.17 9.89 9.64
N ASP A 16 -21.75 10.86 10.35
CA ASP A 16 -21.93 12.24 9.88
C ASP A 16 -20.71 13.15 10.11
N MET A 17 -19.65 12.65 10.78
CA MET A 17 -18.42 13.41 11.03
C MET A 17 -17.21 12.97 10.19
N LEU A 18 -17.29 11.85 9.46
CA LEU A 18 -16.17 11.35 8.65
C LEU A 18 -16.51 11.49 7.16
N ARG A 19 -15.94 12.52 6.52
CA ARG A 19 -16.01 12.66 5.07
C ARG A 19 -15.18 11.55 4.43
N ARG A 20 -15.83 10.60 3.75
CA ARG A 20 -15.15 9.65 2.86
C ARG A 20 -14.50 10.44 1.73
N ILE A 21 -13.17 10.47 1.72
CA ILE A 21 -12.38 11.03 0.61
C ILE A 21 -11.93 9.88 -0.29
N HIS A 22 -11.95 10.10 -1.60
CA HIS A 22 -11.40 9.15 -2.55
C HIS A 22 -9.89 9.26 -2.57
N ASN A 23 -9.21 8.13 -2.79
CA ASN A 23 -7.77 8.17 -3.01
C ASN A 23 -7.47 9.01 -4.26
N PRO A 24 -6.43 9.85 -4.23
CA PRO A 24 -6.03 10.61 -5.40
C PRO A 24 -5.63 9.64 -6.53
N PRO A 25 -5.82 10.03 -7.80
CA PRO A 25 -5.43 9.18 -8.91
C PRO A 25 -3.90 8.96 -8.91
N ASN A 26 -3.46 7.75 -9.24
CA ASN A 26 -2.06 7.47 -9.50
C ASN A 26 -1.56 8.34 -10.67
N ARG A 27 -0.47 9.07 -10.43
CA ARG A 27 0.16 9.96 -11.41
C ARG A 27 0.73 9.25 -12.65
N PHE A 28 0.98 7.95 -12.58
CA PHE A 28 1.56 7.15 -13.66
C PHE A 28 0.51 6.38 -14.46
N HIS A 29 -0.73 6.30 -13.97
CA HIS A 29 -1.83 5.63 -14.66
C HIS A 29 -2.63 6.65 -15.50
N SER A 30 -2.95 6.30 -16.73
CA SER A 30 -3.85 7.07 -17.60
C SER A 30 -5.32 6.66 -17.44
N GLN A 31 -5.58 5.57 -16.72
CA GLN A 31 -6.89 4.97 -16.52
C GLN A 31 -7.04 4.53 -15.05
N THR A 32 -8.27 4.31 -14.62
CA THR A 32 -8.59 3.85 -13.26
C THR A 32 -9.44 2.59 -13.37
N VAL A 33 -9.14 1.59 -12.54
CA VAL A 33 -9.88 0.33 -12.48
C VAL A 33 -10.85 0.39 -11.31
N GLU A 34 -12.12 0.14 -11.58
CA GLU A 34 -13.14 -0.05 -10.55
C GLU A 34 -13.67 -1.49 -10.66
N TRP A 35 -13.64 -2.21 -9.55
CA TRP A 35 -14.17 -3.57 -9.48
C TRP A 35 -15.68 -3.51 -9.25
N LEU A 36 -16.46 -4.16 -10.12
CA LEU A 36 -17.92 -4.24 -9.98
C LEU A 36 -18.35 -5.11 -8.79
N ASP A 37 -17.52 -6.10 -8.45
CA ASP A 37 -17.72 -7.05 -7.36
C ASP A 37 -16.55 -6.97 -6.35
N LEU A 38 -16.40 -7.99 -5.50
CA LEU A 38 -15.26 -8.08 -4.58
C LEU A 38 -13.93 -8.12 -5.36
N PRO A 39 -12.90 -7.40 -4.89
CA PRO A 39 -11.57 -7.49 -5.47
C PRO A 39 -11.04 -8.93 -5.35
N PRO A 40 -10.17 -9.36 -6.27
CA PRO A 40 -9.57 -10.69 -6.20
C PRO A 40 -8.75 -10.86 -4.92
N GLU A 41 -8.62 -12.12 -4.45
CA GLU A 41 -7.74 -12.43 -3.33
C GLU A 41 -6.28 -12.09 -3.68
N LEU A 42 -5.65 -11.29 -2.83
CA LEU A 42 -4.23 -10.95 -2.98
C LEU A 42 -3.36 -12.11 -2.48
N ARG A 43 -2.43 -12.58 -3.32
CA ARG A 43 -1.38 -13.53 -2.93
C ARG A 43 -0.04 -12.81 -2.88
N LEU A 44 0.77 -13.14 -1.87
CA LEU A 44 2.12 -12.61 -1.77
C LEU A 44 3.00 -13.22 -2.86
N GLU A 45 3.56 -12.35 -3.69
CA GLU A 45 4.59 -12.69 -4.66
C GLU A 45 5.91 -12.01 -4.27
N VAL A 46 7.02 -12.72 -4.46
CA VAL A 46 8.36 -12.23 -4.15
C VAL A 46 9.22 -12.34 -5.40
N PHE A 47 9.84 -11.23 -5.78
CA PHE A 47 10.68 -11.12 -6.95
C PHE A 47 12.11 -10.79 -6.52
N GLU A 48 13.10 -11.37 -7.20
CA GLU A 48 14.49 -10.95 -7.04
C GLU A 48 14.70 -9.59 -7.72
N GLU A 49 15.38 -8.68 -7.03
CA GLU A 49 15.65 -7.33 -7.51
C GLU A 49 17.15 -7.17 -7.80
N GLN A 50 17.48 -6.68 -9.00
CA GLN A 50 18.84 -6.21 -9.30
C GLN A 50 18.99 -4.74 -8.94
N ALA A 51 19.38 -4.47 -7.70
CA ALA A 51 19.60 -3.11 -7.23
C ALA A 51 20.97 -2.57 -7.69
N LYS A 52 21.02 -1.26 -8.00
CA LYS A 52 22.29 -0.56 -8.28
C LYS A 52 23.22 -0.58 -7.06
N THR A 53 22.67 -0.41 -5.86
CA THR A 53 23.39 -0.49 -4.57
C THR A 53 22.46 -1.04 -3.49
N VAL A 54 23.01 -1.80 -2.53
CA VAL A 54 22.27 -2.29 -1.35
C VAL A 54 22.20 -1.26 -0.21
N VAL A 55 23.17 -0.34 -0.18
CA VAL A 55 23.26 0.70 0.85
C VAL A 55 22.64 2.00 0.33
N THR A 56 21.80 2.62 1.16
CA THR A 56 21.24 3.96 0.95
C THR A 56 21.90 4.94 1.92
N GLU A 57 22.21 6.14 1.44
CA GLU A 57 22.78 7.21 2.24
C GLU A 57 21.70 8.23 2.64
N ASN A 58 21.63 8.60 3.93
CA ASN A 58 20.66 9.58 4.43
C ASN A 58 21.34 10.84 5.01
N LYS A 59 20.99 12.02 4.48
CA LYS A 59 21.58 13.33 4.84
C LYS A 59 20.77 14.13 5.87
N SER A 60 19.66 13.59 6.36
CA SER A 60 18.85 14.29 7.37
C SER A 60 19.66 14.51 8.66
N PRO A 61 19.66 15.74 9.21
CA PRO A 61 20.30 16.02 10.50
C PRO A 61 19.58 15.38 11.68
N ASP A 62 18.33 14.93 11.48
CA ASP A 62 17.46 14.42 12.53
C ASP A 62 17.66 12.91 12.79
N LEU A 63 18.42 12.23 11.93
CA LEU A 63 18.63 10.79 12.00
C LEU A 63 20.05 10.49 12.47
N GLY A 64 20.18 9.71 13.54
CA GLY A 64 21.47 9.33 14.15
C GLY A 64 22.31 8.34 13.33
N PHE A 65 21.95 8.06 12.08
CA PHE A 65 22.65 7.14 11.20
C PHE A 65 22.88 7.74 9.81
N ARG A 66 24.01 7.34 9.21
CA ARG A 66 24.44 7.81 7.89
C ARG A 66 23.93 6.94 6.74
N TYR A 67 23.87 5.63 7.00
CA TYR A 67 23.60 4.61 6.00
C TYR A 67 22.48 3.68 6.48
N SER A 68 21.68 3.20 5.54
CA SER A 68 20.65 2.19 5.77
C SER A 68 20.73 1.10 4.71
N VAL A 69 20.18 -0.07 5.06
CA VAL A 69 20.00 -1.19 4.15
C VAL A 69 18.52 -1.52 4.13
N ASN A 70 17.95 -1.62 2.92
CA ASN A 70 16.58 -2.04 2.73
C ASN A 70 16.59 -3.36 1.96
N PRO A 71 16.27 -4.48 2.61
CA PRO A 71 16.37 -5.81 1.98
C PRO A 71 15.30 -6.04 0.90
N TYR A 72 14.25 -5.22 0.86
CA TYR A 72 13.13 -5.36 -0.06
C TYR A 72 12.67 -4.00 -0.59
N ARG A 73 12.19 -3.97 -1.83
CA ARG A 73 11.47 -2.84 -2.41
C ARG A 73 9.97 -3.04 -2.19
N GLY A 74 9.51 -2.77 -0.97
CA GLY A 74 8.12 -3.02 -0.55
C GLY A 74 7.96 -4.26 0.33
N CYS A 75 6.81 -4.37 0.99
CA CYS A 75 6.46 -5.54 1.81
C CYS A 75 4.94 -5.64 1.95
N PHE A 76 4.46 -6.84 2.29
CA PHE A 76 3.03 -7.15 2.49
C PHE A 76 2.35 -6.33 3.61
N HIS A 77 3.12 -5.65 4.45
CA HIS A 77 2.58 -4.83 5.53
C HIS A 77 1.89 -3.54 5.04
N ALA A 78 2.19 -3.07 3.81
CA ALA A 78 1.59 -1.88 3.22
C ALA A 78 1.60 -0.63 4.14
N CYS A 79 2.67 -0.45 4.92
CA CYS A 79 2.74 0.61 5.93
C CYS A 79 2.60 1.99 5.27
N ALA A 80 1.73 2.83 5.85
CA ALA A 80 1.45 4.13 5.25
C ALA A 80 2.67 5.05 5.17
N TYR A 81 3.63 4.85 6.09
CA TYR A 81 4.89 5.55 6.26
C TYR A 81 6.09 4.82 5.63
N CYS A 82 5.87 3.81 4.78
CA CYS A 82 6.96 3.08 4.15
C CYS A 82 7.76 4.00 3.21
N TYR A 83 9.08 4.05 3.39
CA TYR A 83 9.95 4.87 2.54
C TYR A 83 9.89 4.46 1.06
N ALA A 84 9.61 3.18 0.76
CA ALA A 84 9.53 2.65 -0.60
C ALA A 84 8.21 2.99 -1.30
N ARG A 85 7.19 3.47 -0.56
CA ARG A 85 5.83 3.70 -1.07
C ARG A 85 5.75 4.61 -2.29
N PRO A 86 6.53 5.69 -2.44
CA PRO A 86 6.52 6.50 -3.65
C PRO A 86 6.88 5.71 -4.92
N SER A 87 7.69 4.65 -4.80
CA SER A 87 8.02 3.76 -5.92
C SER A 87 6.86 2.84 -6.31
N HIS A 88 5.98 2.49 -5.36
CA HIS A 88 4.88 1.56 -5.62
C HIS A 88 3.86 2.13 -6.61
N GLN A 89 3.69 3.46 -6.67
CA GLN A 89 2.84 4.10 -7.69
C GLN A 89 3.35 3.82 -9.11
N TYR A 90 4.67 3.70 -9.28
CA TYR A 90 5.25 3.41 -10.59
C TYR A 90 5.24 1.90 -10.91
N LEU A 91 5.36 1.05 -9.88
CA LEU A 91 5.48 -0.40 -10.02
C LEU A 91 4.14 -1.15 -9.94
N ASP A 92 3.05 -0.46 -9.60
CA ASP A 92 1.71 -1.03 -9.42
C ASP A 92 1.70 -2.10 -8.29
N TRP A 93 2.35 -1.79 -7.17
CA TRP A 93 2.57 -2.70 -6.03
C TRP A 93 1.80 -2.32 -4.75
N GLY A 94 0.62 -1.72 -4.89
CA GLY A 94 -0.26 -1.37 -3.77
C GLY A 94 0.16 -0.09 -3.03
N SER A 95 0.33 1.02 -3.76
CA SER A 95 0.52 2.35 -3.15
C SER A 95 -0.76 2.88 -2.47
N GLY A 96 -1.92 2.37 -2.86
CA GLY A 96 -3.25 2.80 -2.47
C GLY A 96 -3.90 3.76 -3.47
N SER A 97 -3.12 4.44 -4.30
CA SER A 97 -3.61 5.31 -5.39
C SER A 97 -3.62 4.63 -6.75
N ASP A 98 -2.92 3.50 -6.86
CA ASP A 98 -2.71 2.68 -8.04
C ASP A 98 -3.94 1.90 -8.47
#